data_AF-A0A453SP79-F1
#
_entry.id   AF-A0A453SP79-F1
#
_cell.length_a   1.000
_cell.length_b   1.000
_cell.length_c   1.000
_cell.angle_alpha   90.00
_cell.angle_beta   90.00
_cell.angle_gamma   90.00
#
_symmetry.space_group_name_H-M   'P 1'
#
loop_
_entity.id
_entity.type
_entity.pdbx_description
1 polymer ?
#
loop_
_entity_poly.entity_id
_entity_poly.type
_entity_poly.pdbx_seq_one_letter_code
_entity_poly.pdbx_strand_id
1 'polypeptide(L)'
;MGDVKGVFLGHDHLNDFCGNLNGIWFCYGGGFGYHAYGRPHWPRRARVIYTQLKKGQRSWMGVESIQTWKLLDDENLSKIDEQVLWRDSDNDSYQSVHL
;
A
#
# COMPACT_ATOMS: atom_id res chain seq x y z
N MET A 1 -18.13 8.40 8.14
CA MET A 1 -16.67 8.12 8.21
C MET A 1 -16.48 6.70 7.69
N GLY A 2 -15.65 6.49 6.67
CA GLY A 2 -15.49 5.16 6.06
C GLY A 2 -15.05 5.14 4.58
N ASP A 3 -14.98 6.29 3.91
CA ASP A 3 -14.65 6.36 2.48
C ASP A 3 -13.15 6.19 2.22
N VAL A 4 -12.30 6.57 3.19
CA VAL A 4 -10.85 6.42 3.08
C VAL A 4 -10.45 5.03 3.56
N LYS A 5 -9.83 4.25 2.66
CA LYS A 5 -9.29 2.91 2.97
C LYS A 5 -7.79 2.93 3.22
N GLY A 6 -7.07 3.88 2.66
CA GLY A 6 -5.64 4.04 2.84
C GLY A 6 -5.13 5.44 2.48
N VAL A 7 -4.01 5.81 3.09
CA VAL A 7 -3.28 7.06 2.93
C VAL A 7 -1.83 6.70 2.59
N PHE A 8 -1.34 7.24 1.48
CA PHE A 8 0.01 6.97 0.97
C PHE A 8 0.88 8.23 1.14
N LEU A 9 2.02 8.05 1.80
CA LEU A 9 2.84 9.14 2.33
C LEU A 9 4.23 9.13 1.67
N GLY A 10 4.81 10.32 1.55
CA GLY A 10 6.18 10.52 1.08
C GLY A 10 7.02 11.28 2.11
N HIS A 11 8.03 12.03 1.65
CA HIS A 11 8.96 12.83 2.45
C HIS A 11 9.99 12.03 3.28
N ASP A 12 9.59 10.94 3.92
CA ASP A 12 10.52 10.06 4.65
C ASP A 12 11.21 9.05 3.72
N HIS A 13 12.53 9.16 3.56
CA HIS A 13 13.29 8.33 2.63
C HIS A 13 13.66 6.95 3.22
N LEU A 14 13.62 6.82 4.55
CA LEU A 14 14.04 5.64 5.29
C LEU A 14 12.88 4.91 5.96
N ASN A 15 11.68 5.47 5.90
CA ASN A 15 10.47 4.82 6.33
C ASN A 15 9.69 4.29 5.12
N ASP A 16 9.42 2.99 5.14
CA ASP A 16 8.56 2.32 4.18
C ASP A 16 7.52 1.44 4.89
N PHE A 17 7.23 1.74 6.16
CA PHE A 17 6.22 1.06 6.95
C PHE A 17 4.82 1.23 6.35
N CYS A 18 3.98 0.22 6.54
CA CYS A 18 2.59 0.21 6.12
C CYS A 18 1.77 -0.54 7.16
N GLY A 19 0.83 0.16 7.80
CA GLY A 19 0.09 -0.38 8.93
C GLY A 19 -1.34 0.14 8.98
N ASN A 20 -2.20 -0.62 9.64
CA ASN A 20 -3.60 -0.26 9.86
C ASN A 20 -3.76 0.46 11.20
N LEU A 21 -4.41 1.62 11.18
CA LEU A 21 -4.83 2.34 12.37
C LEU A 21 -6.33 2.64 12.25
N ASN A 22 -7.13 2.01 13.11
CA ASN A 22 -8.58 2.19 13.19
C ASN A 22 -9.29 2.00 11.83
N GLY A 23 -8.88 0.98 11.05
CA GLY A 23 -9.49 0.65 9.77
C GLY A 23 -8.95 1.44 8.57
N ILE A 24 -7.99 2.35 8.76
CA ILE A 24 -7.33 3.09 7.69
C ILE A 24 -5.87 2.66 7.60
N TRP A 25 -5.40 2.38 6.39
CA TRP A 25 -4.00 2.05 6.15
C TRP A 25 -3.14 3.29 5.97
N PHE A 26 -1.97 3.34 6.59
CA PHE A 26 -0.99 4.40 6.43
C PHE A 26 0.30 3.78 5.91
N CYS A 27 0.69 4.13 4.70
CA CYS A 27 1.80 3.46 4.00
C CYS A 27 2.77 4.46 3.41
N TYR A 28 4.00 4.44 3.91
CA TYR A 28 5.09 5.24 3.35
C TYR A 28 5.63 4.62 2.06
N GLY A 29 5.94 5.47 1.08
CA GLY A 29 6.50 5.06 -0.21
C GLY A 29 7.96 4.58 -0.15
N GLY A 30 8.71 5.02 0.87
CA GLY A 30 10.16 4.87 0.93
C GLY A 30 10.89 5.84 -0.02
N GLY A 31 12.23 5.74 -0.05
CA GLY A 31 13.07 6.57 -0.90
C GLY A 31 13.17 6.05 -2.35
N PHE A 32 12.51 6.73 -3.29
CA PHE A 32 12.55 6.43 -4.73
C PHE A 32 13.75 7.08 -5.46
N GLY A 33 14.09 8.32 -5.12
CA GLY A 33 15.12 9.09 -5.82
C GLY A 33 16.53 8.93 -5.24
N TYR A 34 17.54 9.27 -6.05
CA TYR A 34 18.95 9.27 -5.66
C TYR A 34 19.41 10.55 -4.95
N HIS A 35 18.56 11.58 -4.89
CA HIS A 35 18.85 12.84 -4.23
C HIS A 35 18.30 12.85 -2.79
N ALA A 36 18.86 13.75 -1.97
CA ALA A 36 18.61 13.87 -0.53
C ALA A 36 19.00 12.62 0.28
N TYR A 37 18.54 12.52 1.52
CA TYR A 37 19.09 11.59 2.50
C TYR A 37 18.75 10.11 2.20
N GLY A 38 19.54 9.24 2.81
CA GLY A 38 19.46 7.79 2.64
C GLY A 38 20.31 7.07 3.70
N ARG A 39 20.41 5.75 3.59
CA ARG A 39 21.16 4.90 4.52
C ARG A 39 21.95 3.86 3.73
N PRO A 40 23.22 3.58 4.07
CA PRO A 40 23.96 2.47 3.47
C PRO A 40 23.20 1.15 3.63
N HIS A 41 23.22 0.32 2.60
CA HIS A 41 22.51 -0.97 2.56
C HIS A 41 20.98 -0.85 2.73
N TRP A 42 20.40 0.31 2.40
CA TRP A 42 18.96 0.50 2.28
C TRP A 42 18.59 0.70 0.80
N PRO A 43 18.17 -0.36 0.08
CA PRO A 43 17.88 -0.25 -1.34
C PRO A 43 16.78 0.78 -1.63
N ARG A 44 16.93 1.55 -2.71
CA ARG A 44 15.85 2.44 -3.18
C ARG A 44 14.65 1.59 -3.59
N ARG A 45 13.45 2.16 -3.46
CA ARG A 45 12.22 1.43 -3.75
C ARG A 45 11.07 2.34 -4.17
N ALA A 46 10.17 1.79 -4.95
CA ALA A 46 8.87 2.38 -5.24
C ALA A 46 7.78 1.52 -4.61
N ARG A 47 6.85 2.13 -3.86
CA ARG A 47 5.62 1.45 -3.46
C ARG A 47 4.62 1.49 -4.60
N VAL A 48 4.22 0.31 -5.08
CA VAL A 48 3.13 0.17 -6.04
C VAL A 48 1.82 0.00 -5.28
N ILE A 49 0.78 0.66 -5.79
CA ILE A 49 -0.58 0.60 -5.25
C ILE A 49 -1.45 0.06 -6.38
N TYR A 50 -2.02 -1.12 -6.17
CA TYR A 50 -2.87 -1.79 -7.14
C TYR A 50 -4.29 -1.86 -6.61
N THR A 51 -5.20 -1.24 -7.34
CA THR A 51 -6.61 -1.13 -6.97
C THR A 51 -7.48 -1.79 -8.02
N GLN A 52 -8.41 -2.64 -7.58
CA GLN A 52 -9.48 -3.17 -8.43
C GLN A 52 -10.78 -2.47 -8.08
N LEU A 53 -11.61 -2.19 -9.08
CA LEU A 53 -12.93 -1.59 -8.91
C LEU A 53 -14.00 -2.63 -9.26
N LYS A 54 -15.06 -2.70 -8.46
CA LYS A 54 -16.19 -3.58 -8.75
C LYS A 54 -16.84 -3.14 -10.07
N LYS A 55 -17.05 -4.06 -11.01
CA LYS A 55 -17.71 -3.78 -12.29
C LYS A 55 -19.23 -3.84 -12.14
N GLY A 56 -19.91 -2.72 -12.40
CA GLY A 56 -21.38 -2.68 -12.50
C GLY A 56 -21.88 -2.91 -13.93
N GLN A 57 -23.20 -2.93 -14.11
CA GLN A 57 -23.82 -3.16 -15.42
C GLN A 57 -23.57 -2.03 -16.44
N ARG A 58 -23.45 -0.79 -15.97
CA ARG A 58 -23.29 0.41 -16.82
C ARG A 58 -22.13 1.32 -16.41
N SER A 59 -21.51 1.07 -15.25
CA SER A 59 -20.41 1.87 -14.70
C SER A 59 -19.55 1.04 -13.75
N TRP A 60 -18.35 1.51 -13.47
CA TRP A 60 -17.59 1.05 -12.29
C TRP A 60 -18.31 1.46 -11.01
N MET A 61 -18.19 0.64 -9.98
CA MET A 61 -18.70 0.88 -8.64
C MET A 61 -17.54 1.24 -7.70
N GLY A 62 -17.70 0.96 -6.40
CA GLY A 62 -16.64 1.17 -5.41
C GLY A 62 -15.39 0.33 -5.65
N VAL A 63 -14.37 0.61 -4.85
CA VAL A 63 -13.17 -0.23 -4.78
C VAL A 63 -13.60 -1.64 -4.41
N GLU A 64 -12.99 -2.64 -5.06
CA GLU A 64 -13.15 -4.06 -4.74
C GLU A 64 -11.96 -4.57 -3.91
N SER A 65 -10.75 -4.12 -4.23
CA SER A 65 -9.57 -4.44 -3.43
C SER A 65 -8.47 -3.40 -3.60
N ILE A 66 -7.62 -3.30 -2.58
CA ILE A 66 -6.38 -2.53 -2.58
C ILE A 66 -5.26 -3.47 -2.14
N GLN A 67 -4.25 -3.59 -2.99
CA GLN A 67 -3.02 -4.33 -2.73
C GLN A 67 -1.83 -3.40 -2.93
N THR A 68 -0.73 -3.69 -2.25
CA THR A 68 0.49 -2.92 -2.38
C THR A 68 1.70 -3.84 -2.28
N TRP A 69 2.79 -3.45 -2.92
CA TRP A 69 4.10 -4.07 -2.78
C TRP A 69 5.15 -2.99 -3.02
N LYS A 70 6.41 -3.32 -2.76
CA LYS A 70 7.54 -2.46 -3.10
C LYS A 70 8.34 -3.11 -4.23
N LEU A 71 8.77 -2.30 -5.18
CA LEU A 71 9.76 -2.70 -6.18
C LEU A 71 11.09 -2.10 -5.74
N LEU A 72 12.11 -2.93 -5.59
CA LEU A 72 13.47 -2.47 -5.33
C LEU A 72 14.08 -1.91 -6.60
N ASP A 73 14.99 -0.95 -6.45
CA ASP A 73 15.84 -0.47 -7.52
C ASP A 73 17.07 -1.38 -7.65
N ASP A 74 16.83 -2.61 -8.11
CA ASP A 74 17.83 -3.58 -8.52
C ASP A 74 17.58 -4.00 -9.98
N GLU A 75 18.45 -4.85 -10.53
CA GLU A 75 18.37 -5.27 -11.94
C GLU A 75 17.04 -5.95 -12.31
N ASN A 76 16.35 -6.54 -11.34
CA ASN A 76 15.13 -7.33 -11.57
C ASN A 76 13.85 -6.60 -11.13
N LEU A 77 13.97 -5.37 -10.62
CA LEU A 77 12.90 -4.67 -9.93
C LEU A 77 12.21 -5.55 -8.88
N SER A 78 13.01 -6.19 -8.02
CA SER A 78 12.53 -7.22 -7.10
C SER A 78 11.30 -6.75 -6.32
N LYS A 79 10.21 -7.52 -6.45
CA LYS A 79 8.97 -7.30 -5.71
C LYS A 79 9.12 -7.85 -4.29
N ILE A 80 8.93 -6.98 -3.29
CA ILE A 80 8.99 -7.33 -1.88
C ILE A 80 7.76 -6.82 -1.12
N ASP A 81 7.50 -7.42 0.04
CA ASP A 81 6.49 -7.00 1.01
C ASP A 81 5.11 -6.73 0.40
N GLU A 82 4.62 -7.71 -0.35
CA GLU A 82 3.27 -7.69 -0.87
C GLU A 82 2.25 -7.80 0.27
N GLN A 83 1.26 -6.90 0.27
CA GLN A 83 0.25 -6.78 1.31
C GLN A 83 -1.11 -6.46 0.68
N VAL A 84 -2.15 -7.13 1.16
CA VAL A 84 -3.54 -6.78 0.87
C VAL A 84 -3.98 -5.79 1.94
N LEU A 85 -4.27 -4.55 1.54
CA LEU A 85 -4.72 -3.52 2.47
C LEU A 85 -6.23 -3.64 2.69
N TRP A 86 -6.99 -3.83 1.62
CA TRP A 86 -8.44 -3.81 1.74
C TRP A 86 -9.08 -4.72 0.70
N ARG A 87 -10.19 -5.36 1.06
CA ARG A 87 -11.07 -6.10 0.17
C ARG A 87 -12.51 -5.80 0.55
N ASP A 88 -13.34 -5.65 -0.46
CA ASP A 88 -14.78 -5.53 -0.29
C ASP A 88 -15.36 -6.92 -0.06
N SER A 89 -15.50 -7.34 1.20
CA SER A 89 -16.22 -8.55 1.56
C SER A 89 -17.70 -8.22 1.77
N ASP A 90 -18.60 -8.93 1.09
CA ASP A 90 -20.06 -8.83 1.31
C ASP A 90 -20.49 -9.32 2.73
N ASN A 91 -19.55 -9.68 3.62
CA ASN A 91 -19.76 -10.01 5.03
C ASN A 91 -18.43 -9.85 5.81
N ASP A 92 -18.28 -8.78 6.59
CA ASP A 92 -17.13 -8.61 7.51
C ASP A 92 -17.61 -8.71 8.95
N SER A 93 -17.75 -9.94 9.44
CA SER A 93 -17.99 -10.26 10.86
C SER A 93 -16.70 -10.66 11.60
N TYR A 94 -15.51 -10.34 11.07
CA TYR A 94 -14.26 -10.60 11.77
C TYR A 94 -13.36 -9.36 11.80
N GLN A 95 -13.69 -8.47 12.73
CA GLN A 95 -12.73 -7.51 13.28
C GLN A 95 -11.50 -8.23 13.85
N SER A 96 -10.32 -7.66 13.55
CA SER A 96 -9.09 -7.73 14.34
C SER A 96 -8.55 -9.13 14.66
N VAL A 97 -7.66 -9.63 13.80
CA VAL A 97 -6.54 -10.43 14.30
C VAL A 97 -5.39 -9.46 14.56
N HIS A 98 -5.27 -9.00 15.80
CA HIS A 98 -4.00 -8.51 16.33
C HIS A 98 -3.01 -9.67 16.34
N LEU A 99 -1.91 -9.53 15.61
CA LEU A 99 -0.60 -10.11 15.91
C LEU A 99 0.44 -9.02 15.74
#